data_AF-A0A7W5AK16-F1
#
_entry.id   AF-A0A7W5AK16-F1
#
_cell.length_a   1.000
_cell.length_b   1.000
_cell.length_c   1.000
_cell.angle_alpha   90.00
_cell.angle_beta   90.00
_cell.angle_gamma   90.00
#
_symmetry.space_group_name_H-M   'P 1'
#
loop_
_entity.id
_entity.type
_entity.pdbx_description
1 polymer ?
#
loop_
_entity_poly.entity_id
_entity_poly.type
_entity_poly.pdbx_seq_one_letter_code
_entity_poly.pdbx_strand_id
1 'polypeptide(L)'
;MSAWIVDRDHLDLLLTAAVQWDLITADQADDTGRMLWKENLTSVAYRYPRDRDGGSRPGPHGFRDRDVDTYRYRPYPGRIDPEVIEAAAASLRHQSCEHPDWQHSAAARWVNRLHRLATESIPAFLAEYGPVDPRRQGPGEDGWYTLTDLTGQQQVRSADGWNVPDRDVLRRAAALRAGATP
;
A
#
# COMPACT_ATOMS: atom_id res chain seq x y z
N MET A 1 -0.58 15.66 -11.22
CA MET A 1 -0.78 14.59 -10.23
C MET A 1 -2.26 14.32 -10.09
N SER A 2 -2.63 13.05 -10.09
CA SER A 2 -3.99 12.53 -9.87
C SER A 2 -4.06 11.93 -8.49
N ALA A 3 -5.16 12.14 -7.79
CA ALA A 3 -5.43 11.49 -6.51
C ALA A 3 -6.51 10.41 -6.68
N TRP A 4 -6.33 9.29 -6.00
CA TRP A 4 -7.18 8.11 -6.08
C TRP A 4 -7.56 7.64 -4.68
N ILE A 5 -8.83 7.26 -4.50
CA ILE A 5 -9.28 6.65 -3.26
C ILE A 5 -8.73 5.22 -3.21
N VAL A 6 -7.89 4.90 -2.24
CA VAL A 6 -7.31 3.55 -2.16
C VAL A 6 -8.37 2.50 -1.81
N ASP A 7 -8.16 1.29 -2.30
CA ASP A 7 -9.00 0.14 -1.95
C ASP A 7 -8.85 -0.26 -0.48
N ARG A 8 -9.90 -0.88 0.08
CA ARG A 8 -9.88 -1.41 1.44
C ARG A 8 -8.71 -2.37 1.69
N ASP A 9 -8.37 -3.16 0.69
CA ASP A 9 -7.31 -4.17 0.78
C ASP A 9 -5.91 -3.54 0.92
N HIS A 10 -5.72 -2.33 0.39
CA HIS A 10 -4.53 -1.52 0.62
C HIS A 10 -4.36 -1.21 2.11
N LEU A 11 -5.44 -0.78 2.77
CA LEU A 11 -5.41 -0.48 4.21
C LEU A 11 -5.26 -1.75 5.04
N ASP A 12 -6.00 -2.81 4.72
CA ASP A 12 -5.90 -4.11 5.40
C ASP A 12 -4.44 -4.64 5.36
N LEU A 13 -3.74 -4.47 4.23
CA LEU A 13 -2.32 -4.82 4.07
C LEU A 13 -1.42 -4.04 5.03
N LEU A 14 -1.49 -2.71 4.99
CA LEU A 14 -0.64 -1.83 5.80
C LEU A 14 -0.88 -2.03 7.30
N LEU A 15 -2.13 -2.22 7.70
CA LEU A 15 -2.49 -2.45 9.10
C LEU A 15 -2.05 -3.84 9.58
N THR A 16 -2.08 -4.85 8.72
CA THR A 16 -1.56 -6.17 9.06
C THR A 16 -0.06 -6.12 9.33
N ALA A 17 0.70 -5.41 8.49
CA ALA A 17 2.12 -5.17 8.76
C ALA A 17 2.34 -4.38 10.05
N ALA A 18 1.55 -3.33 10.27
CA ALA A 18 1.66 -2.51 11.48
C ALA A 18 1.37 -3.30 12.76
N VAL A 19 0.41 -4.22 12.74
CA VAL A 19 0.14 -5.13 13.86
C VAL A 19 1.26 -6.14 14.05
N GLN A 20 1.77 -6.75 12.98
CA GLN A 20 2.85 -7.75 13.06
C GLN A 20 4.20 -7.15 13.50
N TRP A 21 4.43 -5.87 13.22
CA TRP A 21 5.64 -5.14 13.61
C TRP A 21 5.47 -4.32 14.88
N ASP A 22 4.42 -4.59 15.66
CA ASP A 22 4.12 -3.91 16.94
C ASP A 22 4.08 -2.38 16.84
N LEU A 23 3.71 -1.84 15.67
CA LEU A 23 3.50 -0.40 15.49
C LEU A 23 2.17 0.05 16.11
N ILE A 24 1.17 -0.82 16.04
CA ILE A 24 -0.16 -0.68 16.66
C ILE A 24 -0.59 -2.04 17.19
N THR A 25 -1.58 -2.04 18.09
CA THR A 25 -2.25 -3.27 18.53
C THR A 25 -3.46 -3.60 17.63
N ALA A 26 -3.94 -4.84 17.67
CA ALA A 26 -5.04 -5.28 16.82
C ALA A 26 -6.37 -4.52 17.07
N ASP A 27 -6.63 -4.11 18.31
CA ASP A 27 -7.77 -3.28 18.70
C ASP A 27 -7.69 -1.83 18.16
N GLN A 28 -6.49 -1.34 17.87
CA GLN A 28 -6.28 -0.02 17.25
C GLN A 28 -6.44 -0.02 15.73
N ALA A 29 -6.49 -1.20 15.09
CA ALA A 29 -6.45 -1.32 13.63
C ALA A 29 -7.67 -0.68 12.94
N ASP A 30 -8.86 -0.82 13.53
CA ASP A 30 -10.08 -0.20 13.02
C ASP A 30 -9.98 1.33 12.97
N ASP A 31 -9.60 1.94 14.10
CA ASP A 31 -9.53 3.40 14.22
C ASP A 31 -8.40 3.97 13.37
N THR A 32 -7.28 3.27 13.29
CA THR A 32 -6.16 3.62 12.42
C THR A 32 -6.58 3.56 10.95
N GLY A 33 -7.29 2.50 10.53
CA GLY A 33 -7.77 2.37 9.16
C GLY A 33 -8.78 3.46 8.77
N ARG A 34 -9.72 3.79 9.65
CA ARG A 34 -10.65 4.93 9.45
C ARG A 34 -9.89 6.24 9.32
N MET A 35 -8.91 6.50 10.20
CA MET A 35 -8.08 7.70 10.14
C MET A 35 -7.37 7.83 8.79
N LEU A 36 -6.73 6.75 8.33
CA LEU A 36 -6.01 6.75 7.05
C LEU A 36 -6.94 6.95 5.85
N TRP A 37 -8.09 6.27 5.84
CA TRP A 37 -9.02 6.36 4.72
C TRP A 37 -9.70 7.74 4.63
N LYS A 38 -10.04 8.32 5.79
CA LYS A 38 -10.57 9.70 5.87
C LYS A 38 -9.59 10.71 5.31
N GLU A 39 -8.30 10.57 5.63
CA GLU A 39 -7.28 11.47 5.10
C GLU A 39 -7.15 11.34 3.58
N ASN A 40 -7.11 10.11 3.06
CA ASN A 40 -7.10 9.87 1.62
C ASN A 40 -8.34 10.45 0.92
N LEU A 41 -9.53 10.30 1.53
CA LEU A 41 -10.76 10.93 1.04
C LEU A 41 -10.65 12.46 1.05
N THR A 42 -10.12 13.07 2.12
CA THR A 42 -9.88 14.52 2.19
C THR A 42 -8.97 15.00 1.06
N SER A 43 -7.89 14.27 0.78
CA SER A 43 -6.97 14.56 -0.33
C SER A 43 -7.69 14.54 -1.69
N VAL A 44 -8.45 13.48 -1.98
CA VAL A 44 -9.21 13.36 -3.23
C VAL A 44 -10.28 14.45 -3.33
N ALA A 45 -11.01 14.74 -2.26
CA ALA A 45 -12.02 15.80 -2.23
C ALA A 45 -11.41 17.19 -2.45
N TYR A 46 -10.22 17.47 -1.89
CA TYR A 46 -9.49 18.71 -2.14
C TYR A 46 -9.09 18.85 -3.61
N ARG A 47 -8.66 17.76 -4.24
CA ARG A 47 -8.28 17.74 -5.66
C ARG A 47 -9.48 17.87 -6.60
N TYR A 48 -10.62 17.29 -6.23
CA TYR A 48 -11.85 17.24 -7.02
C TYR A 48 -13.05 17.86 -6.28
N PRO A 49 -13.03 19.17 -5.97
CA PRO A 49 -13.99 19.80 -5.05
C PRO A 49 -15.43 19.90 -5.60
N ARG A 50 -15.62 19.68 -6.90
CA ARG A 50 -16.94 19.68 -7.55
C ARG A 50 -17.58 18.30 -7.59
N ASP A 51 -16.81 17.28 -7.27
CA ASP A 51 -17.25 15.91 -7.34
C ASP A 51 -17.68 15.45 -5.93
N ARG A 52 -18.86 14.83 -5.84
CA ARG A 52 -19.54 14.56 -4.56
C ARG A 52 -19.55 13.07 -4.27
N ASP A 53 -20.12 12.71 -3.11
CA ASP A 53 -20.40 11.32 -2.77
C ASP A 53 -21.09 10.57 -3.92
N GLY A 54 -20.52 9.44 -4.29
CA GLY A 54 -20.96 8.61 -5.42
C GLY A 54 -20.90 9.22 -6.81
N GLY A 55 -20.18 10.32 -6.99
CA GLY A 55 -19.88 10.90 -8.30
C GLY A 55 -18.74 10.19 -9.04
N SER A 56 -17.96 10.95 -9.80
CA SER A 56 -16.93 10.43 -10.71
C SER A 56 -15.51 10.45 -10.11
N ARG A 57 -15.40 10.54 -8.77
CA ARG A 57 -14.10 10.63 -8.09
C ARG A 57 -13.30 9.36 -8.38
N PRO A 58 -12.00 9.49 -8.72
CA PRO A 58 -11.17 8.33 -8.96
C PRO A 58 -11.09 7.46 -7.68
N GLY A 59 -11.44 6.19 -7.80
CA GLY A 59 -11.58 5.29 -6.65
C GLY A 59 -12.25 3.97 -7.01
N PRO A 60 -12.46 3.09 -6.02
CA PRO A 60 -13.07 1.79 -6.22
C PRO A 60 -14.51 1.91 -6.71
N HIS A 61 -14.92 1.00 -7.58
CA HIS A 61 -16.29 1.02 -8.11
C HIS A 61 -17.32 0.92 -6.98
N GLY A 62 -18.23 1.89 -6.93
CA GLY A 62 -19.31 1.93 -5.94
C GLY A 62 -18.92 2.50 -4.58
N PHE A 63 -17.68 3.00 -4.41
CA PHE A 63 -17.26 3.68 -3.20
C PHE A 63 -18.20 4.83 -2.82
N ARG A 64 -18.42 4.99 -1.51
CA ARG A 64 -19.17 6.08 -0.89
C ARG A 64 -18.38 6.69 0.25
N ASP A 65 -18.57 7.99 0.50
CA ASP A 65 -17.86 8.71 1.56
C ASP A 65 -18.08 8.06 2.93
N ARG A 66 -19.30 7.59 3.20
CA ARG A 66 -19.63 6.86 4.44
C ARG A 66 -18.86 5.55 4.64
N ASP A 67 -18.27 4.99 3.59
CA ASP A 67 -17.53 3.73 3.68
C ASP A 67 -16.29 3.91 4.56
N VAL A 68 -15.70 5.12 4.61
CA VAL A 68 -14.56 5.42 5.49
C VAL A 68 -14.93 5.32 6.97
N ASP A 69 -16.18 5.64 7.35
CA ASP A 69 -16.65 5.55 8.74
C ASP A 69 -16.95 4.11 9.14
N THR A 70 -17.38 3.30 8.18
CA THR A 70 -17.74 1.89 8.40
C THR A 70 -16.59 0.92 8.21
N TYR A 71 -15.38 1.42 7.95
CA TYR A 71 -14.18 0.60 7.82
C TYR A 71 -14.03 -0.34 9.04
N ARG A 72 -13.69 -1.59 8.72
CA ARG A 72 -13.35 -2.64 9.68
C ARG A 72 -12.09 -3.34 9.18
N TYR A 73 -11.10 -3.45 10.03
CA TYR A 73 -9.87 -4.16 9.75
C TYR A 73 -10.17 -5.64 9.48
N ARG A 74 -9.58 -6.17 8.41
CA ARG A 74 -9.51 -7.60 8.18
C ARG A 74 -8.05 -7.97 7.99
N PRO A 75 -7.53 -8.94 8.75
CA PRO A 75 -6.17 -9.43 8.52
C PRO A 75 -5.96 -9.82 7.07
N TYR A 76 -4.88 -9.30 6.51
CA TYR A 76 -4.46 -9.63 5.16
C TYR A 76 -3.74 -10.98 5.20
N PRO A 77 -4.10 -11.95 4.34
CA PRO A 77 -3.55 -13.29 4.40
C PRO A 77 -2.10 -13.32 3.91
N GLY A 78 -1.31 -14.25 4.45
CA GLY A 78 0.04 -14.54 3.97
C GLY A 78 1.14 -13.86 4.77
N ARG A 79 2.34 -13.89 4.20
CA ARG A 79 3.57 -13.33 4.79
C ARG A 79 3.66 -11.85 4.45
N ILE A 80 3.98 -11.03 5.45
CA ILE A 80 4.27 -9.61 5.23
C ILE A 80 5.64 -9.48 4.58
N ASP A 81 5.64 -8.83 3.42
CA ASP A 81 6.81 -8.56 2.59
C ASP A 81 7.16 -7.07 2.69
N PRO A 82 8.28 -6.68 3.34
CA PRO A 82 8.64 -5.28 3.53
C PRO A 82 8.76 -4.47 2.24
N GLU A 83 9.13 -5.08 1.11
CA GLU A 83 9.20 -4.36 -0.17
C GLU A 83 7.78 -3.97 -0.65
N VAL A 84 6.81 -4.86 -0.46
CA VAL A 84 5.39 -4.57 -0.78
C VAL A 84 4.83 -3.52 0.17
N ILE A 85 5.14 -3.59 1.47
CA ILE A 85 4.67 -2.61 2.45
C ILE A 85 5.26 -1.23 2.19
N GLU A 86 6.55 -1.16 1.82
CA GLU A 86 7.20 0.10 1.45
C GLU A 86 6.49 0.75 0.27
N ALA A 87 6.28 0.00 -0.82
CA ALA A 87 5.59 0.49 -2.01
C ALA A 87 4.15 0.92 -1.71
N ALA A 88 3.41 0.11 -0.93
CA ALA A 88 2.05 0.43 -0.53
C ALA A 88 1.96 1.68 0.36
N ALA A 89 2.89 1.85 1.30
CA ALA A 89 2.94 3.03 2.15
C ALA A 89 3.30 4.29 1.34
N ALA A 90 4.23 4.18 0.39
CA ALA A 90 4.59 5.26 -0.53
C ALA A 90 3.40 5.67 -1.41
N SER A 91 2.64 4.70 -1.94
CA SER A 91 1.42 4.96 -2.71
C SER A 91 0.37 5.68 -1.86
N LEU A 92 0.04 5.18 -0.66
CA LEU A 92 -0.94 5.83 0.22
C LEU A 92 -0.56 7.28 0.56
N ARG A 93 0.73 7.53 0.81
CA ARG A 93 1.27 8.90 1.02
C ARG A 93 0.98 9.79 -0.18
N HIS A 94 1.32 9.31 -1.38
CA HIS A 94 1.09 10.06 -2.61
C HIS A 94 -0.39 10.39 -2.80
N GLN A 95 -1.27 9.40 -2.59
CA GLN A 95 -2.71 9.59 -2.76
C GLN A 95 -3.36 10.47 -1.68
N SER A 96 -2.68 10.72 -0.57
CA SER A 96 -3.21 11.47 0.58
C SER A 96 -2.66 12.89 0.71
N CYS A 97 -1.74 13.32 -0.16
CA CYS A 97 -0.97 14.55 0.06
C CYS A 97 -1.44 15.81 -0.70
N GLU A 98 -2.63 15.81 -1.31
CA GLU A 98 -3.05 16.94 -2.16
C GLU A 98 -3.46 18.18 -1.35
N HIS A 99 -3.91 18.02 -0.10
CA HIS A 99 -4.40 19.12 0.74
C HIS A 99 -3.29 19.74 1.61
N PRO A 100 -3.36 21.06 1.92
CA PRO A 100 -2.27 21.78 2.58
C PRO A 100 -1.94 21.27 3.99
N ASP A 101 -2.94 20.75 4.71
CA ASP A 101 -2.75 20.27 6.09
C ASP A 101 -2.13 18.86 6.20
N TRP A 102 -1.91 18.17 5.07
CA TRP A 102 -1.39 16.80 5.05
C TRP A 102 -0.13 16.63 5.91
N GLN A 103 0.85 17.54 5.77
CA GLN A 103 2.13 17.41 6.49
C GLN A 103 1.99 17.40 8.02
N HIS A 104 0.88 17.91 8.54
CA HIS A 104 0.59 18.01 9.97
C HIS A 104 -0.43 16.96 10.46
N SER A 105 -0.96 16.14 9.56
CA SER A 105 -1.98 15.16 9.92
C SER A 105 -1.40 13.95 10.68
N ALA A 106 -2.27 13.31 11.45
CA ALA A 106 -1.92 12.07 12.15
C ALA A 106 -1.64 10.93 11.15
N ALA A 107 -2.39 10.89 10.04
CA ALA A 107 -2.20 9.95 8.95
C ALA A 107 -0.81 10.07 8.32
N ALA A 108 -0.35 11.30 8.00
CA ALA A 108 0.99 11.52 7.46
C ALA A 108 2.10 11.01 8.38
N ARG A 109 2.02 11.34 9.68
CA ARG A 109 3.00 10.83 10.67
C ARG A 109 3.00 9.31 10.75
N TRP A 110 1.81 8.70 10.77
CA TRP A 110 1.64 7.25 10.87
C TRP A 110 2.23 6.54 9.65
N VAL A 111 1.85 6.95 8.44
CA VAL A 111 2.29 6.28 7.21
C VAL A 111 3.78 6.49 6.95
N ASN A 112 4.35 7.64 7.33
CA ASN A 112 5.79 7.88 7.26
C ASN A 112 6.56 6.95 8.19
N ARG A 113 6.01 6.66 9.39
CA ARG A 113 6.62 5.71 10.32
C ARG A 113 6.58 4.29 9.79
N LEU A 114 5.44 3.84 9.25
CA LEU A 114 5.33 2.51 8.64
C LEU A 114 6.24 2.37 7.41
N HIS A 115 6.26 3.37 6.54
CA HIS A 115 7.13 3.42 5.36
C HIS A 115 8.60 3.23 5.75
N ARG A 116 9.08 4.00 6.74
CA ARG A 116 10.45 3.88 7.24
C ARG A 116 10.75 2.50 7.82
N LEU A 117 9.86 1.95 8.65
CA LEU A 117 10.03 0.60 9.22
C LEU A 117 10.12 -0.47 8.13
N ALA A 118 9.29 -0.37 7.09
CA ALA A 118 9.32 -1.26 5.94
C ALA A 118 10.68 -1.16 5.23
N THR A 119 11.12 0.06 4.89
CA THR A 119 12.42 0.30 4.26
C THR A 119 13.58 -0.27 5.07
N GLU A 120 13.61 -0.04 6.38
CA GLU A 120 14.64 -0.55 7.30
C GLU A 120 14.64 -2.09 7.37
N SER A 121 13.49 -2.74 7.13
CA SER A 121 13.33 -4.21 7.19
C SER A 121 13.70 -4.93 5.89
N ILE A 122 13.75 -4.23 4.75
CA ILE A 122 14.04 -4.82 3.43
C ILE A 122 15.35 -5.61 3.40
N PRO A 123 16.51 -5.09 3.87
CA PRO A 123 17.79 -5.80 3.73
C PRO A 123 17.81 -7.16 4.44
N ALA A 124 17.30 -7.23 5.67
CA ALA A 124 17.23 -8.47 6.44
C ALA A 124 16.27 -9.48 5.78
N PHE A 125 15.12 -9.00 5.29
CA PHE A 125 14.15 -9.83 4.60
C PHE A 125 14.70 -10.41 3.29
N LEU A 126 15.41 -9.60 2.50
CA LEU A 126 16.08 -10.04 1.29
C LEU A 126 17.20 -11.05 1.55
N ALA A 127 17.94 -10.88 2.64
CA ALA A 127 18.98 -11.84 3.04
C ALA A 127 18.39 -13.20 3.40
N GLU A 128 17.20 -13.24 4.00
CA GLU A 128 16.54 -14.48 4.42
C GLU A 128 15.76 -15.16 3.28
N TYR A 129 15.02 -14.39 2.49
CA TYR A 129 14.06 -14.92 1.51
C TYR A 129 14.47 -14.73 0.06
N GLY A 130 15.57 -14.02 -0.21
CA GLY A 130 15.98 -13.65 -1.56
C GLY A 130 15.06 -12.61 -2.21
N PRO A 131 15.47 -12.03 -3.34
CA PRO A 131 14.64 -11.08 -4.09
C PRO A 131 13.44 -11.76 -4.76
N VAL A 132 12.41 -10.99 -5.09
CA VAL A 132 11.35 -11.44 -6.01
C VAL A 132 11.95 -11.64 -7.40
N ASP A 133 11.73 -12.81 -8.00
CA ASP A 133 12.04 -13.05 -9.41
C ASP A 133 10.80 -12.76 -10.28
N PRO A 134 10.72 -11.62 -10.98
CA PRO A 134 9.57 -11.29 -11.82
C PRO A 134 9.42 -12.27 -13.00
N ARG A 135 10.47 -13.00 -13.40
CA ARG A 135 10.37 -13.99 -14.49
C ARG A 135 9.56 -15.22 -14.11
N ARG A 136 9.26 -15.41 -12.82
CA ARG A 136 8.43 -16.51 -12.32
C ARG A 136 6.95 -16.15 -12.29
N GLN A 137 6.59 -14.93 -12.67
CA GLN A 137 5.20 -14.51 -12.84
C GLN A 137 4.55 -15.35 -13.95
N GLY A 138 3.34 -15.82 -13.69
CA GLY A 138 2.51 -16.46 -14.69
C GLY A 138 2.11 -15.48 -15.81
N PRO A 139 1.77 -15.96 -17.02
CA PRO A 139 1.23 -15.10 -18.07
C PRO A 139 0.02 -14.29 -17.57
N GLY A 140 0.08 -12.95 -17.68
CA GLY A 140 -0.98 -12.04 -17.23
C GLY A 140 -0.90 -11.59 -15.77
N GLU A 141 0.16 -11.95 -15.03
CA GLU A 141 0.39 -11.42 -13.68
C GLU A 141 1.17 -10.09 -13.72
N ASP A 142 0.48 -8.96 -13.55
CA ASP A 142 1.08 -7.61 -13.64
C ASP A 142 1.58 -7.04 -12.28
N GLY A 143 1.77 -7.91 -11.28
CA GLY A 143 2.03 -7.49 -9.90
C GLY A 143 3.45 -6.98 -9.63
N TRP A 144 4.44 -7.46 -10.39
CA TRP A 144 5.85 -7.09 -10.28
C TRP A 144 6.46 -6.83 -11.66
N TYR A 145 7.40 -5.90 -11.76
CA TYR A 145 8.15 -5.67 -13.00
C TYR A 145 9.56 -5.16 -12.70
N THR A 146 10.45 -5.36 -13.68
CA THR A 146 11.81 -4.83 -13.65
C THR A 146 11.84 -3.44 -14.26
N LEU A 147 12.10 -2.42 -13.46
CA LEU A 147 12.54 -1.11 -13.95
C LEU A 147 14.02 -1.14 -14.23
N THR A 148 14.42 -0.60 -15.37
CA THR A 148 15.83 -0.29 -15.64
C THR A 148 15.96 1.23 -15.61
N ASP A 149 16.79 1.75 -14.71
CA ASP A 149 17.01 3.20 -14.63
C ASP A 149 17.94 3.70 -15.75
N LEU A 150 18.17 5.03 -15.78
CA LEU A 150 19.04 5.67 -16.78
C LEU A 150 20.50 5.20 -16.73
N THR A 151 20.90 4.54 -15.64
CA THR A 151 22.25 3.99 -15.46
C THR A 151 22.34 2.51 -15.85
N GLY A 152 21.22 1.90 -16.24
CA GLY A 152 21.14 0.47 -16.55
C GLY A 152 20.93 -0.41 -15.32
N GLN A 153 20.75 0.17 -14.12
CA GLN A 153 20.51 -0.60 -12.92
C GLN A 153 19.06 -1.11 -12.92
N GLN A 154 18.91 -2.43 -12.70
CA GLN A 154 17.61 -3.07 -12.61
C GLN A 154 17.08 -3.04 -11.18
N GLN A 155 15.81 -2.68 -11.02
CA GLN A 155 15.07 -2.71 -9.77
C GLN A 155 13.74 -3.42 -9.99
N VAL A 156 13.43 -4.41 -9.16
CA VAL A 156 12.12 -5.08 -9.18
C VAL A 156 11.17 -4.26 -8.29
N ARG A 157 9.98 -3.94 -8.80
CA ARG A 157 8.95 -3.15 -8.08
C ARG A 157 7.63 -3.90 -8.08
N SER A 158 6.90 -3.83 -6.97
CA SER A 158 5.51 -4.28 -6.91
C SER A 158 4.60 -3.15 -7.38
N ALA A 159 3.95 -3.31 -8.54
CA ALA A 159 3.04 -2.38 -9.19
C ALA A 159 3.59 -1.02 -9.64
N ASP A 160 2.87 -0.42 -10.59
CA ASP A 160 3.25 0.70 -11.49
C ASP A 160 3.45 2.05 -10.78
N GLY A 161 3.59 2.03 -9.45
CA GLY A 161 3.67 3.22 -8.60
C GLY A 161 2.32 3.82 -8.23
N TRP A 162 1.20 3.31 -8.77
CA TRP A 162 -0.12 3.94 -8.60
C TRP A 162 -1.15 3.05 -7.91
N ASN A 163 -1.14 1.74 -8.15
CA ASN A 163 -2.07 0.79 -7.50
C ASN A 163 -1.33 -0.24 -6.66
N VAL A 164 -1.72 -0.43 -5.39
CA VAL A 164 -1.31 -1.66 -4.69
C VAL A 164 -2.08 -2.81 -5.33
N PRO A 165 -1.40 -3.86 -5.80
CA PRO A 165 -2.11 -4.91 -6.52
C PRO A 165 -3.01 -5.71 -5.53
N ASP A 166 -3.96 -6.49 -6.06
CA ASP A 166 -5.05 -7.12 -5.30
C ASP A 166 -4.63 -8.06 -4.14
N ARG A 167 -5.62 -8.62 -3.42
CA ARG A 167 -5.40 -9.54 -2.26
C ARG A 167 -4.44 -10.71 -2.52
N ASP A 168 -4.21 -11.08 -3.78
CA ASP A 168 -3.38 -12.23 -4.13
C ASP A 168 -1.91 -11.86 -4.34
N VAL A 169 -1.53 -10.58 -4.24
CA VAL A 169 -0.14 -10.13 -4.39
C VAL A 169 0.79 -10.71 -3.36
N LEU A 170 0.42 -10.73 -2.07
CA LEU A 170 1.28 -11.30 -1.04
C LEU A 170 1.40 -12.83 -1.18
N ARG A 171 0.32 -13.50 -1.60
CA ARG A 171 0.37 -14.94 -1.91
C ARG A 171 1.35 -15.21 -3.04
N ARG A 172 1.31 -14.38 -4.11
CA ARG A 172 2.23 -14.47 -5.24
C ARG A 172 3.66 -14.10 -4.85
N ALA A 173 3.89 -12.99 -4.13
CA ALA A 173 5.23 -12.57 -3.70
C ALA A 173 5.95 -13.66 -2.90
N ALA A 174 5.25 -14.29 -1.95
CA ALA A 174 5.80 -15.43 -1.20
C ALA A 174 6.11 -16.64 -2.11
N ALA A 175 5.25 -16.93 -3.10
CA ALA A 175 5.49 -18.00 -4.07
C ALA A 175 6.67 -17.69 -5.03
N LEU A 176 6.82 -16.43 -5.43
CA LEU A 176 7.85 -15.96 -6.36
C LEU A 176 9.26 -15.95 -5.73
N ARG A 177 9.36 -15.82 -4.40
CA ARG A 177 10.64 -15.84 -3.66
C ARG A 177 11.28 -17.24 -3.50
N ALA A 178 10.57 -18.31 -3.85
CA ALA A 178 11.10 -19.67 -3.74
C ALA A 178 12.01 -20.09 -4.92
N GLY A 179 13.21 -19.50 -5.02
CA GLY A 179 14.17 -19.78 -6.10
C GLY A 179 15.65 -19.79 -5.69
N ALA A 180 15.97 -19.58 -4.42
CA ALA A 180 17.31 -19.88 -3.92
C ALA A 180 17.43 -21.39 -3.67
N THR A 181 17.66 -22.16 -4.72
CA THR A 181 18.35 -23.44 -4.53
C THR A 181 19.77 -23.10 -4.06
N PRO A 182 20.26 -23.69 -2.94
CA PRO A 182 21.63 -23.47 -2.47
C PRO A 182 22.68 -23.87 -3.51
#